data_AF-A0A6J4U0W4-F1
#
_entry.id   AF-A0A6J4U0W4-F1
#
_cell.length_a   1.000
_cell.length_b   1.000
_cell.length_c   1.000
_cell.angle_alpha   90.00
_cell.angle_beta   90.00
_cell.angle_gamma   90.00
#
_symmetry.space_group_name_H-M   'P 1'
#
loop_
_entity.id
_entity.type
_entity.pdbx_description
1 polymer ?
#
loop_
_entity_poly.entity_id
_entity_poly.type
_entity_poly.pdbx_seq_one_letter_code
_entity_poly.pdbx_strand_id
1 'polypeptide(L)' 'APGFFVTNQNRHLLMKEDGYTTRGEAVIRNTPFKRFGNPEELIGCLIWLLSDASVFVSGEVICVDGGFHIFSGV' A
#
# COMPACT_ATOMS: atom_id res chain seq x y z
N ALA A 1 -7.84 -3.77 -0.93
CA ALA A 1 -6.64 -4.04 -1.74
C ALA A 1 -5.46 -3.22 -1.22
N PRO A 2 -4.57 -3.80 -0.41
CA PRO A 2 -3.32 -3.16 -0.03
C PRO A 2 -2.43 -2.92 -1.26
N GLY A 3 -1.77 -1.77 -1.32
CA GLY A 3 -0.66 -1.53 -2.23
C GLY A 3 0.64 -2.21 -1.77
N PHE A 4 1.76 -1.51 -1.90
CA PHE A 4 3.07 -2.07 -1.55
C PHE A 4 3.46 -1.70 -0.12
N PHE A 5 3.53 -2.72 0.74
CA PHE A 5 3.95 -2.61 2.14
C PHE A 5 5.26 -3.37 2.36
N VAL A 6 6.16 -2.79 3.15
CA VAL A 6 7.43 -3.42 3.50
C VAL A 6 7.26 -4.20 4.79
N THR A 7 7.69 -5.45 4.78
CA THR A 7 7.69 -6.36 5.94
C THR A 7 9.06 -7.02 6.04
N ASN A 8 9.35 -7.66 7.18
CA ASN A 8 10.62 -8.38 7.34
C ASN A 8 10.81 -9.46 6.27
N GLN A 9 9.73 -10.08 5.81
CA GLN A 9 9.78 -11.16 4.82
C GLN A 9 10.15 -10.66 3.42
N ASN A 10 9.65 -9.50 2.99
CA ASN A 10 9.86 -8.99 1.63
C ASN A 10 10.94 -7.90 1.53
N ARG A 11 11.51 -7.46 2.64
CA ARG A 11 12.46 -6.33 2.70
C ARG A 11 13.61 -6.46 1.72
N HIS A 12 14.26 -7.63 1.67
CA HIS A 12 15.41 -7.88 0.80
C HIS A 12 15.08 -7.80 -0.71
N LEU A 13 13.81 -7.91 -1.09
CA LEU A 13 13.36 -7.78 -2.48
C LEU A 13 13.17 -6.32 -2.90
N LEU A 14 12.97 -5.42 -1.93
CA LEU A 14 12.56 -4.02 -2.15
C LEU A 14 13.63 -3.01 -1.71
N MET A 15 14.47 -3.37 -0.74
CA MET A 15 15.44 -2.51 -0.07
C MET A 15 16.87 -3.05 -0.26
N LYS A 16 17.82 -2.13 -0.26
CA LYS A 16 19.28 -2.33 -0.13
C LYS A 16 19.77 -1.53 1.07
N GLU A 17 21.04 -1.65 1.43
CA GLU A 17 21.63 -0.86 2.53
C GLU A 17 21.44 0.65 2.32
N ASP A 18 21.66 1.13 1.10
CA ASP A 18 21.64 2.57 0.77
C ASP A 18 20.45 3.01 -0.12
N GLY A 19 19.35 2.25 -0.16
CA GLY A 19 18.18 2.64 -0.97
C GLY A 19 17.31 1.48 -1.39
N TYR A 20 16.74 1.56 -2.60
CA TYR A 20 15.82 0.55 -3.10
C TYR A 20 16.48 -0.40 -4.12
N THR A 21 15.94 -1.60 -4.24
CA THR A 21 16.24 -2.45 -5.40
C THR A 21 15.63 -1.85 -6.67
N THR A 22 16.01 -2.35 -7.85
CA THR A 22 15.37 -1.93 -9.12
C THR A 22 13.85 -2.10 -9.06
N ARG A 23 13.38 -3.17 -8.39
CA ARG A 23 11.96 -3.40 -8.15
C ARG A 23 11.39 -2.37 -7.18
N GLY A 24 12.09 -2.08 -6.09
CA GLY A 24 11.64 -1.08 -5.12
C GLY A 24 11.54 0.32 -5.73
N GLU A 25 12.53 0.75 -6.51
CA GLU A 25 12.50 2.01 -7.26
C GLU A 25 11.32 2.08 -8.22
N ALA A 26 11.04 0.99 -8.94
CA ALA A 26 9.90 0.93 -9.85
C ALA A 26 8.56 1.08 -9.11
N VAL A 27 8.44 0.51 -7.91
CA VAL A 27 7.26 0.71 -7.07
C VAL A 27 7.16 2.17 -6.62
N ILE A 28 8.22 2.73 -6.03
CA ILE A 28 8.23 4.11 -5.52
C ILE A 28 7.92 5.12 -6.62
N ARG A 29 8.48 4.94 -7.81
CA ARG A 29 8.21 5.82 -8.97
C ARG A 29 6.72 5.84 -9.32
N ASN A 30 6.06 4.70 -9.26
CA ASN A 30 4.66 4.53 -9.62
C ASN A 30 3.67 4.74 -8.46
N THR A 31 4.15 4.87 -7.22
CA THR A 31 3.31 5.25 -6.08
C THR A 31 3.30 6.78 -5.95
N PRO A 32 2.17 7.48 -6.11
CA PRO A 32 2.08 8.93 -5.93
C PRO A 32 2.61 9.43 -4.58
N PHE A 33 2.41 8.67 -3.50
CA PHE A 33 2.93 9.00 -2.17
C PHE A 33 4.47 8.87 -2.03
N LYS A 34 5.17 8.34 -3.05
CA LYS A 34 6.63 8.19 -3.10
C LYS A 34 7.24 7.44 -1.92
N ARG A 35 6.49 6.51 -1.34
CA ARG A 35 6.94 5.62 -0.25
C ARG A 35 6.17 4.31 -0.29
N PHE A 36 6.71 3.32 0.40
CA PHE A 36 5.94 2.13 0.78
C PHE A 36 4.95 2.47 1.89
N GLY A 37 3.86 1.70 1.96
CA GLY A 37 2.94 1.74 3.08
C GLY A 37 3.57 1.09 4.33
N ASN A 38 3.15 1.56 5.49
CA ASN A 38 3.43 0.95 6.78
C ASN A 38 2.23 0.07 7.19
N PRO A 39 2.41 -1.19 7.67
CA PRO A 39 1.27 -2.08 7.94
C PRO A 39 0.21 -1.49 8.86
N GLU A 40 0.57 -0.61 9.79
CA GLU A 40 -0.36 0.10 10.69
C GLU A 40 -1.37 0.98 9.93
N GLU A 41 -1.05 1.42 8.71
CA GLU A 41 -1.95 2.21 7.87
C GLU A 41 -3.14 1.38 7.34
N LEU A 42 -3.08 0.05 7.41
CA LEU A 42 -4.21 -0.83 7.08
C LEU A 42 -5.26 -0.89 8.20
N ILE A 43 -4.86 -0.58 9.45
CA ILE A 43 -5.71 -0.76 10.63
C ILE A 43 -6.95 0.13 10.55
N GLY A 44 -6.82 1.37 10.06
CA GLY A 44 -7.97 2.27 9.94
C GLY A 44 -9.05 1.75 9.00
N CYS A 45 -8.66 1.21 7.84
CA CYS A 45 -9.58 0.61 6.88
C CYS A 45 -10.24 -0.66 7.45
N LEU A 46 -9.46 -1.51 8.14
CA LEU A 46 -9.98 -2.69 8.81
C LEU A 46 -11.01 -2.34 9.88
N ILE A 47 -10.71 -1.36 10.74
CA ILE A 47 -11.64 -0.90 11.79
C ILE A 47 -12.92 -0.35 11.14
N TRP A 48 -12.81 0.48 10.10
CA TRP A 48 -13.98 1.02 9.40
C TRP A 48 -14.88 -0.10 8.85
N LEU A 49 -14.29 -1.09 8.17
CA LEU A 49 -14.99 -2.26 7.61
C LEU A 49 -15.66 -3.14 8.68
N LEU A 50 -15.14 -3.15 9.91
CA LEU A 50 -15.71 -3.91 11.04
C LEU A 50 -16.68 -3.10 11.90
N SER A 51 -16.78 -1.79 11.65
CA SER A 51 -17.61 -0.88 12.45
C SER A 51 -18.96 -0.59 11.82
N ASP A 52 -19.91 -0.10 12.61
CA ASP A 52 -21.23 0.36 12.15
C ASP A 52 -21.15 1.49 11.10
N ALA A 53 -20.01 2.16 10.98
CA ALA A 53 -19.78 3.18 9.94
C ALA A 53 -19.81 2.60 8.51
N SER A 54 -19.75 1.27 8.37
CA SER A 54 -19.83 0.57 7.08
C SER A 54 -21.02 -0.40 6.98
N VAL A 55 -22.05 -0.25 7.83
CA VAL A 55 -23.16 -1.23 7.98
C VAL A 55 -23.90 -1.61 6.68
N PHE A 56 -23.89 -0.75 5.66
CA PHE A 56 -24.50 -1.02 4.36
C PHE A 56 -23.48 -1.15 3.21
N VAL A 57 -22.19 -1.30 3.53
CA VAL A 57 -21.12 -1.54 2.56
C VAL A 57 -20.88 -3.04 2.47
N SER A 58 -21.11 -3.63 1.31
CA SER A 58 -20.86 -5.04 1.04
C SER A 58 -20.43 -5.24 -0.41
N GLY A 59 -19.55 -6.22 -0.64
CA GLY A 59 -19.05 -6.56 -1.98
C GLY A 59 -18.03 -5.58 -2.57
N GLU A 60 -17.50 -4.65 -1.78
CA GLU A 60 -16.60 -3.59 -2.25
C GLU A 60 -15.11 -3.90 -1.99
N VAL A 61 -14.22 -3.35 -2.82
CA VAL A 61 -12.76 -3.44 -2.65
C VAL A 61 -12.18 -2.07 -2.32
N ILE A 62 -11.88 -1.85 -1.03
CA ILE A 62 -11.26 -0.58 -0.60
C ILE A 62 -9.76 -0.59 -0.85
N CYS A 63 -9.27 0.31 -1.70
CA CYS A 63 -7.85 0.47 -1.99
C CYS A 63 -7.12 1.26 -0.90
N VAL A 64 -6.02 0.70 -0.39
CA VAL A 64 -5.12 1.35 0.57
C VAL A 64 -3.71 1.19 0.03
N ASP A 65 -3.32 2.06 -0.90
CA ASP A 65 -2.16 1.83 -1.77
C ASP A 65 -1.30 3.07 -2.06
N GLY A 66 -1.57 4.19 -1.40
CA GLY A 66 -0.83 5.45 -1.64
C GLY A 66 -1.04 6.02 -3.05
N GLY A 67 -2.16 5.67 -3.70
CA GLY A 67 -2.53 6.12 -5.04
C GLY A 67 -1.96 5.26 -6.17
N PHE A 68 -1.32 4.12 -5.86
CA PHE A 68 -0.65 3.29 -6.85
C PHE A 68 -1.58 2.84 -7.99
N HIS A 69 -2.78 2.33 -7.68
CA HIS A 69 -3.63 1.71 -8.71
C HIS A 69 -4.26 2.72 -9.68
N ILE A 70 -4.35 4.00 -9.31
CA ILE A 70 -4.93 5.04 -10.18
C ILE A 70 -3.87 5.80 -10.98
N PHE A 71 -2.58 5.57 -10.71
CA PHE A 71 -1.53 6.31 -11.38
C PHE A 71 -1.28 5.75 -12.79
N SER A 72 -1.42 6.62 -13.80
CA SER A 72 -1.25 6.27 -15.22
C SER A 72 0.19 5.96 -15.63
N GLY A 73 1.17 6.34 -14.81
CA GLY A 73 2.59 6.20 -15.15
C GLY A 73 3.15 7.33 -16.02
N VAL A 74 2.34 8.35 -16.33
CA VAL A 74 2.70 9.55 -17.13
C VAL A 74 2.27 10.82 -16.43
#